data_AF-A0A4W5JF99-F1
#
_entry.id   AF-A0A4W5JF99-F1
#
_cell.length_a   1.000
_cell.length_b   1.000
_cell.length_c   1.000
_cell.angle_alpha   90.00
_cell.angle_beta   90.00
_cell.angle_gamma   90.00
#
_symmetry.space_group_name_H-M   'P 1'
#
loop_
_entity.id
_entity.type
_entity.pdbx_description
1 polymer ?
#
loop_
_entity_poly.entity_id
_entity_poly.type
_entity_poly.pdbx_seq_one_letter_code
_entity_poly.pdbx_strand_id
1 'polypeptide(L)'
;NKIKIDQSNHNQHCYHCVQDDKVYVYKVGEPHTHLEGYPKPLLEVLGVEGPIDAAFVCQDHHIAHIIKGQTIYDVDLKASPRVPVKEGSFTLFGKVDAGMCGPEGVKLFKGNHYFHFQSLKVMLMAKAIPEEHKTALELFGCDH
;
A
#
# COMPACT_ATOMS: atom_id res chain seq x y z
N ASN A 1 -0.55 5.71 -12.62
CA ASN A 1 -1.01 4.70 -11.63
C ASN A 1 -1.58 5.45 -10.43
N LYS A 2 -2.65 4.97 -9.77
CA LYS A 2 -3.19 5.59 -8.54
C LYS A 2 -3.11 4.58 -7.39
N ILE A 3 -2.41 4.94 -6.33
CA ILE A 3 -2.21 4.08 -5.16
C ILE A 3 -2.82 4.79 -3.95
N LYS A 4 -3.67 4.10 -3.20
CA LYS A 4 -4.30 4.63 -1.97
C LYS A 4 -3.64 4.00 -0.76
N ILE A 5 -3.21 4.82 0.18
CA ILE A 5 -2.70 4.43 1.48
C ILE A 5 -3.70 4.93 2.53
N ASP A 6 -4.31 4.01 3.24
CA ASP A 6 -5.23 4.31 4.34
C ASP A 6 -4.48 4.39 5.67
N GLN A 7 -4.67 5.49 6.38
CA GLN A 7 -4.03 5.78 7.66
C GLN A 7 -5.10 6.14 8.68
N SER A 8 -5.39 5.20 9.57
CA SER A 8 -6.35 5.41 10.66
C SER A 8 -5.67 5.24 12.01
N ASN A 9 -5.71 6.27 12.84
CA ASN A 9 -5.26 6.25 14.23
C ASN A 9 -6.33 6.91 15.13
N HIS A 10 -6.26 6.69 16.44
CA HIS A 10 -7.24 7.14 17.45
C HIS A 10 -7.63 8.63 17.38
N ASN A 11 -6.76 9.49 16.82
CA ASN A 11 -7.01 10.93 16.71
C ASN A 11 -7.19 11.44 15.28
N GLN A 12 -6.94 10.62 14.25
CA GLN A 12 -6.97 11.08 12.86
C GLN A 12 -7.12 9.92 11.88
N HIS A 13 -8.09 10.05 10.96
CA HIS A 13 -8.25 9.17 9.81
C HIS A 13 -8.00 9.99 8.54
N CYS A 14 -6.99 9.60 7.76
CA CYS A 14 -6.59 10.27 6.53
C CYS A 14 -6.29 9.24 5.42
N TYR A 15 -6.51 9.64 4.17
CA TYR A 15 -6.06 8.89 3.00
C TYR A 15 -4.94 9.64 2.30
N HIS A 16 -3.85 8.94 1.97
CA HIS A 16 -2.83 9.43 1.05
C HIS A 16 -3.07 8.76 -0.32
N CYS A 17 -3.32 9.55 -1.35
CA CYS A 17 -3.42 9.08 -2.72
C CYS A 17 -2.13 9.45 -3.45
N VAL A 18 -1.36 8.46 -3.86
CA VAL A 18 -0.20 8.63 -4.72
C VAL A 18 -0.65 8.54 -6.17
N GLN A 19 -0.40 9.58 -6.93
CA GLN A 19 -0.59 9.60 -8.37
C GLN A 19 0.70 10.11 -9.01
N ASP A 20 1.31 9.24 -9.83
CA ASP A 20 2.65 9.45 -10.38
C ASP A 20 3.65 9.72 -9.24
N ASP A 21 4.35 10.86 -9.23
CA ASP A 21 5.29 11.24 -8.16
C ASP A 21 4.71 12.28 -7.20
N LYS A 22 3.38 12.37 -7.12
CA LYS A 22 2.66 13.32 -6.25
C LYS A 22 1.78 12.58 -5.25
N VAL A 23 1.77 13.08 -4.03
CA VAL A 23 0.87 12.62 -2.97
C VAL A 23 -0.20 13.66 -2.75
N TYR A 24 -1.44 13.22 -2.64
CA TYR A 24 -2.60 13.99 -2.25
C TYR A 24 -3.07 13.47 -0.90
N VAL A 25 -3.45 14.35 0.03
CA VAL A 25 -3.91 13.93 1.35
C VAL A 25 -5.34 14.42 1.56
N TYR A 26 -6.19 13.52 2.04
CA TYR A 26 -7.58 13.79 2.34
C TYR A 26 -7.86 13.42 3.79
N LYS A 27 -8.46 14.36 4.54
CA LYS A 27 -9.06 14.05 5.84
C LYS A 27 -10.38 13.31 5.62
N VAL A 28 -10.55 12.20 6.32
CA VAL A 28 -11.80 11.44 6.30
C VAL A 28 -12.87 12.21 7.07
N GLY A 29 -14.07 12.26 6.51
CA GLY A 29 -15.20 13.07 6.96
C GLY A 29 -16.29 13.12 5.87
N GLU A 30 -17.42 13.73 6.17
CA GLU A 30 -18.51 13.96 5.21
C GLU A 30 -18.67 15.47 4.93
N PRO A 31 -18.22 16.00 3.78
CA PRO A 31 -17.43 15.34 2.73
C PRO A 31 -15.94 15.20 3.10
N HIS A 32 -15.23 14.29 2.41
CA HIS A 32 -13.78 14.20 2.51
C HIS A 32 -13.15 15.53 2.12
N THR A 33 -12.25 16.04 2.96
CA THR A 33 -11.63 17.35 2.74
C THR A 33 -10.18 17.17 2.29
N HIS A 34 -9.86 17.69 1.12
CA HIS A 34 -8.48 17.74 0.65
C HIS A 34 -7.65 18.66 1.54
N LEU A 35 -6.48 18.20 1.98
CA LEU A 35 -5.64 18.93 2.90
C LEU A 35 -4.92 20.07 2.18
N GLU A 36 -4.94 21.26 2.77
CA GLU A 36 -4.23 22.42 2.24
C GLU A 36 -2.72 22.15 2.14
N GLY A 37 -2.09 22.67 1.09
CA GLY A 37 -0.66 22.47 0.82
C GLY A 37 -0.31 21.16 0.10
N TYR A 38 -1.30 20.34 -0.25
CA TYR A 38 -1.17 19.21 -1.16
C TYR A 38 -1.67 19.58 -2.57
N PRO A 39 -1.27 18.86 -3.65
CA PRO A 39 -0.33 17.75 -3.65
C PRO A 39 1.12 18.16 -3.41
N LYS A 40 1.91 17.22 -2.87
CA LYS A 40 3.35 17.38 -2.63
C LYS A 40 4.13 16.25 -3.31
N PRO A 41 5.44 16.44 -3.59
CA PRO A 41 6.28 15.38 -4.13
C PRO A 41 6.29 14.12 -3.24
N LEU A 42 6.29 12.94 -3.86
CA LEU A 42 6.38 11.64 -3.17
C LEU A 42 7.61 11.56 -2.27
N LEU A 43 8.75 12.07 -2.76
CA LEU A 43 9.99 12.13 -2.00
C LEU A 43 9.86 13.00 -0.74
N GLU A 44 9.15 14.13 -0.81
CA GLU A 44 8.94 15.00 0.36
C GLU A 44 8.01 14.35 1.39
N VAL A 45 6.97 13.64 0.92
CA VAL A 45 5.93 13.11 1.80
C VAL A 45 6.27 11.75 2.36
N LEU A 46 6.81 10.83 1.56
CA LEU A 46 7.10 9.44 1.97
C LEU A 46 8.59 9.12 2.00
N GLY A 47 9.47 10.03 1.54
CA GLY A 47 10.91 9.77 1.46
C GLY A 47 11.33 8.80 0.36
N VAL A 48 10.39 8.38 -0.51
CA VAL A 48 10.63 7.42 -1.59
C VAL A 48 10.55 8.12 -2.94
N GLU A 49 11.51 7.86 -3.83
CA GLU A 49 11.43 8.25 -5.23
C GLU A 49 10.52 7.29 -6.01
N GLY A 50 9.62 7.81 -6.82
CA GLY A 50 8.77 6.99 -7.67
C GLY A 50 9.50 6.45 -8.92
N PRO A 51 8.78 5.70 -9.78
CA PRO A 51 7.42 5.21 -9.55
C PRO A 51 7.40 4.10 -8.47
N ILE A 52 6.31 4.05 -7.71
CA ILE A 52 6.00 2.94 -6.80
C ILE A 52 4.86 2.09 -7.39
N ASP A 53 4.81 0.81 -7.02
CA ASP A 53 3.88 -0.16 -7.60
C ASP A 53 2.65 -0.34 -6.73
N ALA A 54 2.84 -0.46 -5.42
CA ALA A 54 1.76 -0.61 -4.45
C ALA A 54 2.17 -0.04 -3.09
N ALA A 55 1.18 0.25 -2.24
CA ALA A 55 1.41 0.62 -0.86
C ALA A 55 0.21 0.23 0.00
N PHE A 56 0.46 -0.19 1.24
CA PHE A 56 -0.60 -0.56 2.18
C PHE A 56 -0.14 -0.37 3.63
N VAL A 57 -1.09 -0.25 4.54
CA VAL A 57 -0.87 -0.16 5.99
C VAL A 57 -1.59 -1.34 6.61
N CYS A 58 -0.89 -2.11 7.44
CA CYS A 58 -1.49 -3.21 8.22
C CYS A 58 -2.02 -2.69 9.56
N GLN A 59 -2.46 -3.60 10.45
CA GLN A 59 -3.02 -3.26 11.77
C GLN A 59 -2.09 -2.43 12.66
N ASP A 60 -0.79 -2.31 12.32
CA ASP A 60 0.13 -1.41 13.01
C ASP A 60 -0.16 0.08 12.75
N HIS A 61 -1.14 0.43 11.90
CA HIS A 61 -1.79 1.74 11.71
C HIS A 61 -0.90 2.94 11.29
N HIS A 62 0.40 2.93 11.56
CA HIS A 62 1.33 4.03 11.28
C HIS A 62 2.45 3.66 10.32
N ILE A 63 2.76 2.37 10.14
CA ILE A 63 3.76 1.91 9.16
C ILE A 63 3.08 1.67 7.81
N ALA A 64 3.52 2.40 6.79
CA ALA A 64 3.17 2.13 5.41
C ALA A 64 4.23 1.26 4.76
N HIS A 65 3.81 0.11 4.24
CA HIS A 65 4.63 -0.78 3.43
C HIS A 65 4.51 -0.34 1.97
N ILE A 66 5.62 0.11 1.39
CA ILE A 66 5.73 0.61 0.01
C ILE A 66 6.44 -0.44 -0.84
N ILE A 67 5.80 -0.89 -1.91
CA ILE A 67 6.39 -1.82 -2.89
C ILE A 67 6.93 -1.03 -4.08
N LYS A 68 8.23 -1.21 -4.36
CA LYS A 68 8.90 -0.72 -5.56
C LYS A 68 9.66 -1.86 -6.22
N GLY A 69 9.15 -2.34 -7.34
CA GLY A 69 9.54 -3.59 -7.99
C GLY A 69 9.35 -4.76 -7.04
N GLN A 70 10.48 -5.38 -6.68
CA GLN A 70 10.53 -6.51 -5.74
C GLN A 70 10.91 -6.11 -4.31
N THR A 71 11.16 -4.81 -4.06
CA THR A 71 11.61 -4.34 -2.75
C THR A 71 10.46 -3.70 -1.97
N ILE A 72 10.42 -3.98 -0.68
CA ILE A 72 9.48 -3.39 0.26
C ILE A 72 10.23 -2.43 1.17
N TYR A 73 9.67 -1.24 1.31
CA TYR A 73 10.14 -0.22 2.23
C TYR A 73 9.08 0.09 3.26
N ASP A 74 9.47 0.14 4.52
CA ASP A 74 8.62 0.57 5.60
C ASP A 74 8.84 2.05 5.85
N VAL A 75 7.74 2.80 5.88
CA VAL A 75 7.73 4.23 6.14
C VAL A 75 6.86 4.48 7.36
N ASP A 76 7.46 4.97 8.43
CA ASP A 76 6.69 5.47 9.58
C ASP A 76 6.02 6.80 9.22
N LEU A 77 4.69 6.77 9.11
CA LEU A 77 3.89 7.92 8.74
C LEU A 77 3.69 8.93 9.87
N LYS A 78 4.08 8.60 11.11
CA LYS A 78 4.18 9.54 12.24
C LYS A 78 5.52 10.28 12.29
N ALA A 79 6.57 9.73 11.70
CA ALA A 79 7.88 10.38 11.67
C ALA A 79 7.88 11.63 10.78
N SER A 80 8.69 12.62 11.14
CA SER A 80 8.96 13.81 10.33
C SER A 80 10.40 14.28 10.59
N PRO A 81 11.32 14.19 9.61
CA PRO A 81 11.12 13.70 8.25
C PRO A 81 10.86 12.19 8.21
N ARG A 82 10.17 11.73 7.16
CA ARG A 82 9.95 10.29 6.92
C ARG A 82 11.17 9.71 6.21
N VAL A 83 11.70 8.61 6.75
CA VAL A 83 12.86 7.91 6.19
C VAL A 83 12.46 6.46 5.91
N PRO A 84 12.43 6.04 4.65
CA PRO A 84 12.10 4.66 4.31
C PRO A 84 13.18 3.70 4.79
N VAL A 85 12.77 2.61 5.43
CA VAL A 85 13.64 1.51 5.84
C VAL A 85 13.37 0.34 4.92
N LYS A 86 14.42 -0.24 4.31
CA LYS A 86 14.25 -1.45 3.50
C LYS A 86 13.91 -2.62 4.42
N GLU A 87 12.68 -3.10 4.35
CA GLU A 87 12.21 -4.25 5.13
C GLU A 87 12.67 -5.56 4.48
N GLY A 88 12.60 -5.65 3.15
CA GLY A 88 13.02 -6.84 2.44
C GLY A 88 12.77 -6.80 0.95
N SER A 89 12.99 -7.94 0.31
CA SER A 89 12.64 -8.14 -1.08
C SER A 89 11.91 -9.48 -1.21
N PHE A 90 10.81 -9.49 -1.97
CA PHE A 90 10.10 -10.72 -2.31
C PHE A 90 10.41 -11.08 -3.76
N THR A 91 10.60 -12.36 -4.05
CA THR A 91 11.04 -12.84 -5.37
C THR A 91 9.91 -13.43 -6.22
N LEU A 92 8.68 -13.45 -5.69
CA LEU A 92 7.55 -14.13 -6.32
C LEU A 92 6.98 -13.39 -7.52
N PHE A 93 7.02 -12.06 -7.52
CA PHE A 93 6.53 -11.26 -8.63
C PHE A 93 7.55 -10.17 -8.97
N GLY A 94 7.84 -9.98 -10.26
CA GLY A 94 8.69 -8.86 -10.68
C GLY A 94 8.06 -7.48 -10.41
N LYS A 95 6.72 -7.42 -10.43
CA LYS A 95 5.89 -6.24 -10.16
C LYS A 95 4.48 -6.69 -9.76
N VAL A 96 3.80 -5.84 -8.99
CA VAL A 96 2.38 -5.94 -8.61
C VAL A 96 1.64 -4.67 -9.01
N ASP A 97 0.31 -4.74 -9.08
CA ASP A 97 -0.54 -3.61 -9.48
C ASP A 97 -1.14 -2.87 -8.27
N ALA A 98 -1.40 -3.61 -7.18
CA ALA A 98 -1.85 -3.06 -5.92
C ALA A 98 -1.52 -4.00 -4.75
N GLY A 99 -1.65 -3.48 -3.54
CA GLY A 99 -1.52 -4.24 -2.31
C GLY A 99 -2.52 -3.71 -1.29
N MET A 100 -3.05 -4.61 -0.47
CA MET A 100 -3.98 -4.30 0.60
C MET A 100 -3.62 -5.13 1.82
N CYS A 101 -3.80 -4.57 3.00
CA CYS A 101 -3.68 -5.33 4.23
C CYS A 101 -4.98 -5.20 5.02
N GLY A 102 -5.49 -6.34 5.47
CA GLY A 102 -6.72 -6.44 6.26
C GLY A 102 -6.54 -7.40 7.43
N PRO A 103 -7.62 -7.72 8.15
CA PRO A 103 -7.57 -8.63 9.31
C PRO A 103 -7.03 -10.03 8.99
N GLU A 104 -7.19 -10.47 7.75
CA GLU A 104 -6.72 -11.79 7.30
C GLU A 104 -5.24 -11.79 6.91
N GLY A 105 -4.62 -10.63 6.73
CA GLY A 105 -3.24 -10.48 6.27
C GLY A 105 -3.13 -9.60 5.02
N VAL A 106 -2.12 -9.89 4.20
CA VAL A 106 -1.77 -9.11 3.00
C VAL A 106 -2.39 -9.76 1.75
N LYS A 107 -3.00 -8.94 0.89
CA LYS A 107 -3.49 -9.31 -0.44
C LYS A 107 -2.71 -8.50 -1.48
N LEU A 108 -1.96 -9.17 -2.34
CA LEU A 108 -1.29 -8.54 -3.50
C LEU A 108 -2.11 -8.77 -4.75
N PHE A 109 -2.22 -7.76 -5.60
CA PHE A 109 -3.00 -7.81 -6.83
C PHE A 109 -2.07 -7.78 -8.03
N LYS A 110 -2.34 -8.66 -9.00
CA LYS A 110 -1.63 -8.70 -10.28
C LYS A 110 -2.60 -9.12 -11.38
N GLY A 111 -2.85 -8.22 -12.33
CA GLY A 111 -3.88 -8.37 -13.34
C GLY A 111 -5.26 -8.57 -12.71
N ASN A 112 -5.94 -9.65 -13.09
CA ASN A 112 -7.29 -9.96 -12.63
C ASN A 112 -7.32 -10.82 -11.36
N HIS A 113 -6.15 -11.10 -10.76
CA HIS A 113 -6.03 -12.01 -9.64
C HIS A 113 -5.41 -11.36 -8.42
N TYR A 114 -5.70 -11.93 -7.26
CA TYR A 114 -5.07 -11.58 -6.02
C TYR A 114 -4.45 -12.81 -5.35
N PHE A 115 -3.42 -12.54 -4.56
CA PHE A 115 -2.62 -13.53 -3.85
C PHE A 115 -2.64 -13.18 -2.37
N HIS A 116 -3.05 -14.13 -1.54
CA HIS A 116 -3.19 -13.94 -0.11
C HIS A 116 -1.98 -14.46 0.67
N PHE A 117 -1.51 -13.66 1.62
CA PHE A 117 -0.47 -14.01 2.57
C PHE A 117 -0.93 -13.68 3.98
N GLN A 118 -0.73 -14.60 4.93
CA GLN A 118 -1.15 -14.41 6.33
C GLN A 118 -0.46 -13.22 7.02
N SER A 119 0.73 -12.83 6.57
CA SER A 119 1.46 -11.66 7.06
C SER A 119 2.50 -11.18 6.06
N LEU A 120 3.03 -9.97 6.27
CA LEU A 120 4.15 -9.44 5.49
C LEU A 120 5.39 -10.34 5.57
N LYS A 121 5.69 -10.90 6.75
CA LYS A 121 6.82 -11.83 6.94
C LYS A 121 6.65 -13.10 6.10
N VAL A 122 5.45 -13.69 6.11
CA VAL A 122 5.14 -14.86 5.27
C VAL A 122 5.32 -14.51 3.80
N MET A 123 4.84 -13.34 3.38
CA MET A 123 4.99 -12.86 2.00
C MET A 123 6.46 -12.71 1.58
N LEU A 124 7.32 -12.14 2.44
CA LEU A 124 8.75 -11.97 2.17
C LEU A 124 9.52 -13.29 2.14
N MET A 125 9.12 -14.28 2.95
CA MET A 125 9.78 -15.59 3.03
C MET A 125 9.23 -16.62 2.02
N ALA A 126 8.12 -16.32 1.36
CA ALA A 126 7.45 -17.26 0.47
C ALA A 126 8.33 -17.61 -0.74
N LYS A 127 8.49 -18.92 -0.98
CA LYS A 127 9.29 -19.47 -2.09
C LYS A 127 8.46 -19.93 -3.28
N ALA A 128 7.14 -19.98 -3.11
CA ALA A 128 6.18 -20.34 -4.14
C ALA A 128 5.03 -19.33 -4.12
N ILE A 129 4.44 -19.10 -5.29
CA ILE A 129 3.25 -18.27 -5.44
C ILE A 129 2.08 -19.03 -4.77
N PRO A 130 1.31 -18.39 -3.87
CA PRO A 130 0.16 -19.02 -3.23
C PRO A 130 -0.96 -19.25 -4.26
N GLU A 131 -2.06 -19.86 -3.82
CA GLU A 131 -3.25 -20.04 -4.67
C GLU A 131 -3.70 -18.71 -5.28
N GLU A 132 -4.05 -18.76 -6.56
CA GLU A 132 -4.50 -17.60 -7.32
C GLU A 132 -6.01 -17.45 -7.16
N HIS A 133 -6.44 -16.28 -6.69
CA HIS A 133 -7.85 -15.98 -6.47
C HIS A 133 -8.36 -14.96 -7.48
N LYS A 134 -9.62 -15.10 -7.91
CA LYS A 134 -10.21 -14.20 -8.92
C LYS A 134 -10.73 -12.93 -8.25
N THR A 135 -10.10 -11.80 -8.55
CA THR A 135 -10.43 -10.50 -7.95
C THR A 135 -11.90 -10.11 -8.20
N ALA A 136 -12.38 -10.24 -9.45
CA ALA A 136 -13.75 -9.89 -9.80
C ALA A 136 -14.80 -10.72 -9.03
N LEU A 137 -14.58 -12.03 -8.94
CA LEU A 137 -15.53 -12.94 -8.32
C LEU A 137 -15.54 -12.79 -6.80
N GLU A 138 -14.37 -12.81 -6.17
CA GLU A 138 -14.27 -12.97 -4.72
C GLU A 138 -14.32 -11.65 -3.95
N LEU A 139 -13.90 -10.54 -4.58
CA LEU A 139 -13.95 -9.21 -3.94
C LEU A 139 -15.10 -8.34 -4.41
N PHE A 140 -15.55 -8.51 -5.66
CA PHE A 140 -16.63 -7.72 -6.23
C PHE A 140 -17.93 -8.50 -6.44
N GLY A 141 -17.91 -9.83 -6.26
CA GLY A 141 -19.09 -10.67 -6.45
C GLY A 141 -19.56 -10.74 -7.91
N CYS A 142 -18.69 -10.40 -8.87
CA CYS A 142 -19.00 -10.42 -10.29
C CYS A 142 -18.46 -11.71 -10.91
N ASP A 143 -19.35 -12.53 -11.46
CA ASP A 143 -19.02 -13.80 -12.12
C ASP A 143 -18.94 -13.72 -13.65
N HIS A 144 -18.99 -12.51 -14.21
CA HIS A 144 -18.94 -12.25 -15.66
C HIS A 144 -18.30 -10.91 -16.01
#